data_AF-A0AAX2H1C4-F1
#
_entry.id   AF-A0AAX2H1C4-F1
#
_cell.length_a   1.000
_cell.length_b   1.000
_cell.length_c   1.000
_cell.angle_alpha   90.00
_cell.angle_beta   90.00
_cell.angle_gamma   90.00
#
_symmetry.space_group_name_H-M   'P 1'
#
loop_
_entity.id
_entity.type
_entity.pdbx_description
1 polymer ?
#
loop_
_entity_poly.entity_id
_entity_poly.type
_entity_poly.pdbx_seq_one_letter_code
_entity_poly.pdbx_strand_id
1 'polypeptide(L)' 'MNEIAKIELNNRLIALEEYLNGDVLSYTGGFFTDTETAFRSIIEDLVGQKKSIYIILTSNGGSAAVVERFVNIN' A
#
# COMPACT_ATOMS: atom_id res chain seq x y z
N MET A 1 10.09 -9.33 17.79
CA MET A 1 10.39 -8.48 16.62
C MET A 1 11.31 -7.37 17.09
N ASN A 2 12.42 -7.07 16.41
CA ASN A 2 13.41 -6.09 16.86
C ASN A 2 12.81 -4.67 16.80
N GLU A 3 12.70 -4.00 17.95
CA GLU A 3 12.02 -2.70 18.10
C GLU A 3 12.77 -1.57 17.39
N ILE A 4 14.11 -1.62 17.38
CA ILE A 4 14.97 -0.68 16.65
C ILE A 4 14.71 -0.78 15.15
N ALA A 5 14.60 -2.01 14.63
CA ALA A 5 14.33 -2.23 13.21
C ALA A 5 12.97 -1.65 12.78
N LYS A 6 11.95 -1.74 13.63
CA LYS A 6 10.63 -1.17 13.36
C LYS A 6 10.68 0.37 13.28
N ILE A 7 11.40 1.01 14.20
CA ILE A 7 11.57 2.48 14.21
C ILE A 7 12.27 2.94 12.92
N GLU A 8 13.36 2.28 12.55
CA GLU A 8 14.12 2.63 11.34
C GLU A 8 13.30 2.46 10.07
N LEU A 9 12.49 1.39 9.97
CA LEU A 9 11.60 1.19 8.83
C LEU A 9 10.52 2.27 8.73
N ASN A 10 9.94 2.67 9.86
CA ASN A 10 8.95 3.75 9.90
C ASN A 10 9.57 5.09 9.47
N ASN A 11 10.78 5.42 9.93
CA ASN A 11 11.47 6.65 9.54
C ASN A 11 11.71 6.70 8.02
N ARG A 12 12.02 5.56 7.40
CA ARG A 12 12.19 5.45 5.95
C ARG A 12 10.89 5.65 5.19
N LEU A 13 9.78 5.13 5.72
CA LEU A 13 8.45 5.35 5.14
C LEU A 13 8.07 6.83 5.20
N ILE A 14 8.25 7.48 6.35
CA ILE A 14 7.98 8.92 6.52
C ILE A 14 8.81 9.75 5.53
N ALA A 15 10.11 9.45 5.38
CA ALA A 15 10.96 10.16 4.42
C ALA A 15 10.49 9.99 2.95
N LEU A 16 9.93 8.83 2.60
CA LEU A 16 9.33 8.60 1.28
C LEU A 16 8.04 9.40 1.11
N GLU A 17 7.18 9.45 2.12
CA GLU A 17 5.93 10.21 2.10
C GLU A 17 6.20 11.72 1.93
N GLU A 18 7.22 12.24 2.62
CA GLU A 18 7.67 13.62 2.47
C GLU A 18 8.23 13.90 1.07
N TYR A 19 9.07 13.00 0.54
CA TYR A 19 9.67 13.14 -0.79
C TYR A 19 8.63 13.10 -1.91
N LEU A 20 7.66 12.20 -1.81
CA LEU A 20 6.61 12.00 -2.82
C LEU A 20 5.39 12.91 -2.63
N ASN A 21 5.36 13.65 -1.51
CA ASN A 21 4.24 14.48 -1.06
C ASN A 21 2.91 13.71 -1.08
N GLY A 22 2.89 12.52 -0.48
CA GLY A 22 1.71 11.66 -0.44
C GLY A 22 1.90 10.41 0.40
N ASP A 23 0.81 9.69 0.63
CA ASP A 23 0.81 8.51 1.50
C ASP A 23 1.54 7.34 0.82
N VAL A 24 2.29 6.54 1.58
CA VAL A 24 3.06 5.42 1.03
C VAL A 24 2.62 4.11 1.66
N LEU A 25 2.13 3.19 0.83
CA LEU A 25 1.76 1.83 1.23
C LEU A 25 2.74 0.82 0.64
N SER A 26 3.39 0.03 1.49
CA SER A 26 4.23 -1.09 1.05
C SER A 26 3.50 -2.41 1.24
N TYR A 27 3.38 -3.20 0.18
CA TYR A 27 2.77 -4.52 0.20
C TYR A 27 3.70 -5.57 -0.38
N THR A 28 3.87 -6.67 0.37
CA THR A 28 4.61 -7.85 -0.08
C THR A 28 3.70 -9.07 -0.02
N GLY A 29 3.40 -9.66 -1.19
CA GLY A 29 2.50 -10.80 -1.28
C GLY A 29 1.87 -10.99 -2.67
N GLY A 30 1.15 -12.09 -2.86
CA GLY A 30 0.37 -12.34 -4.09
C GLY A 30 -0.99 -11.66 -4.05
N PHE A 31 -1.55 -11.33 -5.20
CA PHE A 31 -2.90 -10.76 -5.27
C PHE A 31 -3.98 -11.83 -5.17
N PHE A 32 -4.70 -11.82 -4.04
CA PHE A 32 -5.86 -12.68 -3.78
C PHE A 32 -7.10 -11.85 -3.49
N THR A 33 -8.29 -12.46 -3.57
CA THR A 33 -9.57 -11.79 -3.31
C THR A 33 -9.61 -11.12 -1.93
N ASP A 34 -9.09 -11.76 -0.89
CA ASP A 34 -9.09 -11.19 0.46
C ASP A 34 -8.16 -9.96 0.57
N THR A 35 -7.10 -9.94 -0.22
CA THR A 35 -6.15 -8.82 -0.29
C THR A 35 -6.81 -7.59 -0.94
N GLU A 36 -7.70 -7.79 -1.92
CA GLU A 36 -8.46 -6.72 -2.57
C GLU A 36 -9.31 -5.96 -1.55
N THR A 37 -10.06 -6.70 -0.73
CA THR A 37 -10.93 -6.14 0.31
C THR A 37 -10.13 -5.31 1.32
N ALA A 38 -8.96 -5.83 1.74
CA ALA A 38 -8.08 -5.11 2.66
C ALA A 38 -7.53 -3.82 2.03
N PHE A 39 -7.08 -3.87 0.77
CA PHE A 39 -6.59 -2.68 0.06
C PHE A 39 -7.67 -1.62 -0.12
N ARG A 40 -8.88 -2.04 -0.52
CA ARG A 40 -10.02 -1.15 -0.65
C ARG A 40 -10.31 -0.43 0.67
N SER A 41 -10.39 -1.15 1.78
CA SER A 41 -10.65 -0.55 3.09
C SER A 41 -9.58 0.46 3.49
N ILE A 42 -8.29 0.16 3.23
CA ILE A 42 -7.20 1.09 3.52
C ILE A 42 -7.32 2.35 2.67
N ILE A 43 -7.61 2.20 1.37
CA ILE A 43 -7.78 3.35 0.48
C ILE A 43 -8.97 4.20 0.93
N GLU A 44 -10.12 3.58 1.24
CA GLU A 44 -11.32 4.26 1.75
C GLU A 44 -11.06 5.04 3.05
N ASP A 45 -10.27 4.47 3.98
CA ASP A 45 -9.87 5.16 5.22
C ASP A 45 -8.98 6.39 4.98
N LEU A 46 -8.26 6.40 3.85
CA LEU A 46 -7.41 7.53 3.41
C LEU A 46 -8.20 8.57 2.60
N VAL A 47 -9.39 8.23 2.09
CA VAL A 47 -10.26 9.14 1.33
C VAL A 47 -10.73 10.29 2.24
N GLY A 48 -10.05 11.43 2.11
CA GLY A 48 -10.26 12.64 2.91
C GLY A 48 -9.00 13.50 3.02
N GLN A 49 -7.83 12.87 2.93
CA GLN A 49 -6.54 13.55 2.79
C GLN A 49 -6.21 13.63 1.29
N LYS A 50 -6.35 14.81 0.67
CA LYS A 50 -6.11 15.00 -0.77
C LYS A 50 -4.61 14.96 -1.12
N LYS A 51 -3.96 13.81 -0.94
CA LYS A 51 -2.61 13.55 -1.45
C LYS A 51 -2.59 12.23 -2.23
N SER A 52 -1.67 12.14 -3.19
CA SER A 52 -1.47 10.93 -3.99
C SER A 52 -1.07 9.77 -3.10
N ILE A 53 -1.63 8.58 -3.31
CA ILE A 53 -1.20 7.36 -2.64
C ILE A 53 -0.19 6.65 -3.55
N TYR A 54 0.99 6.34 -3.02
CA TYR A 54 2.04 5.60 -3.69
C TYR A 54 2.10 4.18 -3.13
N ILE A 55 1.95 3.19 -4.01
CA ILE A 55 1.93 1.77 -3.62
C ILE A 55 3.23 1.13 -4.08
N ILE A 56 4.06 0.69 -3.12
CA ILE A 56 5.25 -0.12 -3.39
C ILE A 56 4.84 -1.58 -3.33
N LEU A 57 4.84 -2.23 -4.49
CA LEU A 57 4.36 -3.58 -4.64
C LEU A 57 5.52 -4.56 -4.85
N THR A 58 5.69 -5.50 -3.92
CA THR A 58 6.55 -6.67 -4.12
C THR A 58 5.66 -7.90 -4.24
N SER A 59 5.34 -8.29 -5.47
CA SER A 59 4.40 -9.38 -5.74
C SER A 59 4.94 -10.36 -6.76
N ASN A 60 4.60 -11.64 -6.57
CA ASN A 60 4.75 -12.67 -7.60
C ASN A 60 3.59 -12.64 -8.63
N GLY A 61 2.70 -11.64 -8.53
CA GLY A 61 1.50 -11.50 -9.33
C GLY A 61 0.27 -12.13 -8.69
N GLY A 62 -0.74 -12.41 -9.51
CA GLY A 62 -2.00 -13.03 -9.13
C GLY A 62 -2.83 -13.34 -10.39
N SER A 63 -4.09 -13.73 -10.23
CA SER A 63 -4.95 -13.90 -11.39
C SER A 63 -5.26 -12.55 -12.03
N ALA A 64 -5.34 -12.51 -13.37
CA ALA A 64 -5.61 -11.27 -14.11
C ALA A 64 -6.89 -10.58 -13.61
N ALA A 65 -7.94 -11.36 -13.32
CA ALA A 65 -9.21 -10.85 -12.80
C ALA A 65 -9.07 -10.18 -11.42
N VAL A 66 -8.19 -10.67 -10.54
CA VAL A 66 -7.95 -10.03 -9.24
C VAL A 66 -7.16 -8.74 -9.45
N VAL A 67 -6.08 -8.79 -10.22
CA VAL A 67 -5.24 -7.61 -10.50
C VAL A 67 -6.04 -6.47 -11.14
N GLU A 68 -6.95 -6.79 -12.06
CA GLU A 68 -7.82 -5.79 -12.69
C GLU A 68 -8.75 -5.10 -11.69
N ARG A 69 -9.26 -5.82 -10.69
CA ARG A 69 -10.08 -5.21 -9.63
C ARG A 69 -9.29 -4.27 -8.73
N PHE A 70 -8.02 -4.56 -8.48
CA PHE A 70 -7.12 -3.68 -7.73
C PHE A 70 -6.87 -2.35 -8.42
N VAL A 71 -6.68 -2.36 -9.75
CA VAL A 71 -6.46 -1.13 -10.53
C VAL A 71 -7.72 -0.27 -10.59
N ASN A 72 -8.90 -0.89 -10.49
CA ASN A 72 -10.20 -0.22 -10.56
C ASN A 72 -10.76 0.21 -9.18
N ILE A 73 -9.92 0.23 -8.13
CA ILE A 73 -10.33 0.82 -6.84
C ILE A 73 -10.34 2.35 -7.00
N ASN A 74 -11.51 2.95 -6.82
CA ASN A 74 -11.78 4.39 -6.95
C ASN A 74 -12.34 4.95 -5.65
#